data_AF-A0A9E5FBY8-F1
#
_entry.id   AF-A0A9E5FBY8-F1
#
_cell.length_a   1.000
_cell.length_b   1.000
_cell.length_c   1.000
_cell.angle_alpha   90.00
_cell.angle_beta   90.00
_cell.angle_gamma   90.00
#
_symmetry.space_group_name_H-M   'P 1'
#
loop_
_entity.id
_entity.type
_entity.pdbx_description
1 polymer ?
#
loop_
_entity_poly.entity_id
_entity_poly.type
_entity_poly.pdbx_seq_one_letter_code
_entity_poly.pdbx_strand_id
1 'polypeptide(L)'
;MVTRTVGLLFWICLVNGAFGVDDDPLKEAKARMAIELARVESDIRQGLSEADRQASRDPIKARESYDRVRAMIERDGSLSEKRKAYLTDICRKKSDALDSARAADARAATDLAQQQAQKKKNPAATQGDQDDQISRRLKEIRDLQQGGQSAEAAKRAEELARKNPDNVAALAAARMQQVRGQINLNADLRSRMEANTMIAMRQIEEAGIPITGDLVFPPDWAEKSKRRSPGAKLTERERSVLKSLSTPMNLTIEGENFEYFLTAMEKQLGVSLLVDRPALEAAGVRVDSPVTVRARNWTGRSVLKKVLSDLGLSYIIRSEEIQITTAERTRETLVTRSYYIGDLLGISDTRFPPWYNQQQFAQTLASIIDSIKSQVDPRSWQPEGSGSIVFEPLSMSLIIRQTAEVHFLLGGSLR
;
A
#
# COMPACT_ATOMS: atom_id res chain seq x y z
N MET A 1 -3.57 13.00 39.56
CA MET A 1 -4.07 12.20 38.43
C MET A 1 -4.21 10.74 38.86
N VAL A 2 -5.47 10.43 39.19
CA VAL A 2 -6.18 9.15 39.39
C VAL A 2 -5.96 8.31 38.12
N THR A 3 -5.69 6.99 38.04
CA THR A 3 -5.96 5.76 38.83
C THR A 3 -5.37 4.58 38.00
N ARG A 4 -5.26 3.30 38.38
CA ARG A 4 -6.11 2.42 39.21
C ARG A 4 -5.42 1.05 39.37
N THR A 5 -5.52 0.48 40.55
CA THR A 5 -5.46 -0.98 40.79
C THR A 5 -6.57 -1.26 41.81
N VAL A 6 -7.46 -2.22 41.53
CA VAL A 6 -8.51 -2.66 42.45
C VAL A 6 -8.56 -4.18 42.45
N GLY A 7 -8.49 -4.77 43.65
CA GLY A 7 -8.79 -6.16 43.95
C GLY A 7 -9.64 -6.27 45.22
N LEU A 8 -10.73 -7.05 45.10
CA LEU A 8 -11.57 -7.82 46.04
C LEU A 8 -11.59 -7.54 47.58
N LEU A 9 -12.82 -7.57 48.15
CA LEU A 9 -13.30 -8.53 49.19
C LEU A 9 -14.65 -8.10 49.84
N PHE A 10 -15.62 -9.02 50.02
CA PHE A 10 -16.77 -8.96 50.97
C PHE A 10 -17.39 -10.39 51.04
N TRP A 11 -17.27 -11.19 52.11
CA TRP A 11 -17.90 -11.27 53.47
C TRP A 11 -19.21 -12.09 53.55
N ILE A 12 -19.27 -12.94 54.59
CA ILE A 12 -20.20 -14.07 54.88
C ILE A 12 -21.30 -13.64 55.87
N CYS A 13 -22.50 -14.25 55.82
CA CYS A 13 -23.38 -14.37 57.01
C CYS A 13 -24.31 -15.61 56.98
N LEU A 14 -24.53 -16.17 58.18
CA LEU A 14 -25.21 -17.43 58.58
C LEU A 14 -26.69 -17.21 58.96
N VAL A 15 -27.55 -18.24 58.83
CA VAL A 15 -28.77 -18.46 59.66
C VAL A 15 -29.05 -19.96 59.88
N ASN A 16 -29.33 -20.34 61.13
CA ASN A 16 -29.66 -21.69 61.65
C ASN A 16 -31.18 -21.95 61.72
N GLY A 17 -31.60 -23.22 61.68
CA GLY A 17 -32.94 -23.69 62.09
C GLY A 17 -33.03 -25.22 62.21
N ALA A 18 -33.42 -25.72 63.39
CA ALA A 18 -33.52 -27.14 63.77
C ALA A 18 -34.95 -27.70 63.57
N PHE A 19 -35.08 -29.01 63.27
CA PHE A 19 -36.37 -29.73 63.21
C PHE A 19 -36.28 -31.10 63.91
N GLY A 20 -37.28 -31.40 64.74
CA GLY A 20 -37.55 -32.71 65.35
C GLY A 20 -38.31 -33.67 64.41
N VAL A 21 -38.20 -34.96 64.70
CA VAL A 21 -38.63 -36.11 63.86
C VAL A 21 -40.03 -36.59 64.28
N ASP A 22 -40.99 -36.54 63.35
CA ASP A 22 -42.26 -37.28 63.40
C ASP A 22 -42.12 -38.51 62.48
N ASP A 23 -42.01 -39.71 63.05
CA ASP A 23 -41.92 -41.00 62.33
C ASP A 23 -43.31 -41.48 61.87
N ASP A 24 -43.69 -41.09 60.66
CA ASP A 24 -44.86 -41.62 59.94
C ASP A 24 -44.42 -42.78 59.02
N PRO A 25 -44.81 -44.04 59.29
CA PRO A 25 -44.34 -45.20 58.52
C PRO A 25 -44.77 -45.15 57.05
N LEU A 26 -45.82 -44.39 56.71
CA LEU A 26 -46.23 -44.16 55.33
C LEU A 26 -45.31 -43.18 54.62
N LYS A 27 -44.78 -42.16 55.33
CA LYS A 27 -43.74 -41.26 54.79
C LYS A 27 -42.42 -42.01 54.61
N GLU A 28 -42.06 -42.87 55.54
CA GLU A 28 -40.83 -43.67 55.43
C GLU A 28 -40.91 -44.67 54.26
N ALA A 29 -42.06 -45.36 54.09
CA ALA A 29 -42.28 -46.25 52.95
C ALA A 29 -42.25 -45.50 51.61
N LYS A 30 -42.86 -44.30 51.53
CA LYS A 30 -42.80 -43.44 50.34
C LYS A 30 -41.39 -42.92 50.06
N ALA A 31 -40.63 -42.56 51.10
CA ALA A 31 -39.24 -42.13 50.98
C ALA A 31 -38.36 -43.27 50.45
N ARG A 32 -38.53 -44.50 50.96
CA ARG A 32 -37.83 -45.69 50.46
C ARG A 32 -38.17 -46.00 48.99
N MET A 33 -39.44 -45.94 48.61
CA MET A 33 -39.85 -46.10 47.20
C MET A 33 -39.28 -45.02 46.28
N ALA A 34 -39.22 -43.76 46.75
CA ALA A 34 -38.64 -42.66 46.00
C ALA A 34 -37.11 -42.80 45.84
N ILE A 35 -36.42 -43.31 46.86
CA ILE A 35 -34.97 -43.60 46.81
C ILE A 35 -34.68 -44.72 45.82
N GLU A 36 -35.46 -45.81 45.84
CA GLU A 36 -35.30 -46.91 44.88
C GLU A 36 -35.59 -46.46 43.44
N LEU A 37 -36.64 -45.67 43.22
CA LEU A 37 -36.93 -45.09 41.90
C LEU A 37 -35.78 -44.20 41.41
N ALA A 38 -35.25 -43.33 42.27
CA ALA A 38 -34.13 -42.45 41.93
C ALA A 38 -32.85 -43.24 41.60
N ARG A 39 -32.61 -44.35 42.31
CA ARG A 39 -31.48 -45.24 42.06
C ARG A 39 -31.62 -45.93 40.70
N VAL A 40 -32.77 -46.53 40.41
CA VAL A 40 -33.04 -47.19 39.12
C VAL A 40 -32.91 -46.20 37.96
N GLU A 41 -33.44 -44.98 38.09
CA GLU A 41 -33.29 -43.95 37.06
C GLU A 41 -31.83 -43.52 36.86
N SER A 42 -31.05 -43.43 37.94
CA SER A 42 -29.62 -43.13 37.87
C SER A 42 -28.85 -44.24 37.14
N ASP A 43 -29.12 -45.50 37.46
CA ASP A 43 -28.45 -46.65 36.84
C ASP A 43 -28.75 -46.75 35.33
N ILE A 44 -30.01 -46.54 34.94
CA ILE A 44 -30.41 -46.49 33.52
C ILE A 44 -29.72 -45.34 32.79
N ARG A 45 -29.67 -44.15 33.42
CA ARG A 45 -29.01 -42.98 32.84
C ARG A 45 -27.51 -43.22 32.65
N GLN A 46 -26.85 -43.85 33.62
CA GLN A 46 -25.43 -44.18 33.53
C GLN A 46 -25.19 -45.22 32.42
N GLY A 47 -26.01 -46.27 32.35
CA GLY A 47 -25.92 -47.29 31.31
C GLY A 47 -26.10 -46.73 29.90
N LEU A 48 -27.07 -45.82 29.70
CA LEU A 48 -27.27 -45.13 28.42
C LEU A 48 -26.06 -44.26 28.05
N SER A 49 -25.50 -43.52 29.01
CA SER A 49 -24.34 -42.67 28.75
C SER A 49 -23.08 -43.47 28.40
N GLU A 50 -22.89 -44.64 29.01
CA GLU A 50 -21.79 -45.53 28.68
C GLU A 50 -21.95 -46.13 27.28
N ALA A 51 -23.17 -46.59 26.95
CA ALA A 51 -23.48 -47.10 25.61
C ALA A 51 -23.25 -46.03 24.52
N ASP A 52 -23.60 -44.77 24.78
CA ASP A 52 -23.33 -43.64 23.88
C ASP A 52 -21.82 -43.41 23.65
N ARG A 53 -21.01 -43.49 24.71
CA ARG A 53 -19.54 -43.36 24.58
C ARG A 53 -18.95 -44.52 23.79
N GLN A 54 -19.49 -45.71 23.95
CA GLN A 54 -19.07 -46.90 23.22
C GLN A 54 -19.48 -46.83 21.74
N ALA A 55 -20.60 -46.19 21.40
CA ALA A 55 -21.10 -46.10 20.02
C ALA A 55 -20.08 -45.49 19.04
N SER A 56 -19.23 -44.57 19.49
CA SER A 56 -18.18 -43.97 18.65
C SER A 56 -16.92 -44.82 18.50
N ARG A 57 -16.68 -45.78 19.41
CA ARG A 57 -15.44 -46.57 19.48
C ARG A 57 -15.63 -48.01 19.01
N ASP A 58 -16.73 -48.63 19.42
CA ASP A 58 -17.07 -50.02 19.15
C ASP A 58 -18.60 -50.16 19.03
N PRO A 59 -19.15 -49.99 17.81
CA PRO A 59 -20.59 -50.06 17.55
C PRO A 59 -21.24 -51.38 17.98
N ILE A 60 -20.48 -52.50 17.98
CA ILE A 60 -20.99 -53.82 18.34
C ILE A 60 -21.24 -53.89 19.84
N LYS A 61 -20.24 -53.48 20.65
CA LYS A 61 -20.39 -53.45 22.11
C LYS A 61 -21.42 -52.43 22.57
N ALA A 62 -21.55 -51.31 21.85
CA ALA A 62 -22.57 -50.31 22.15
C ALA A 62 -23.99 -50.86 22.00
N ARG A 63 -24.25 -51.66 20.95
CA ARG A 63 -25.54 -52.35 20.76
C ARG A 63 -25.84 -53.31 21.92
N GLU A 64 -24.89 -54.16 22.29
CA GLU A 64 -25.04 -55.08 23.42
C GLU A 64 -25.32 -54.33 24.73
N SER A 65 -24.70 -53.17 24.94
CA SER A 65 -24.96 -52.30 26.07
C SER A 65 -26.39 -51.72 26.07
N TYR A 66 -26.93 -51.30 24.92
CA TYR A 66 -28.34 -50.88 24.82
C TYR A 66 -29.31 -52.02 25.11
N ASP A 67 -29.02 -53.24 24.65
CA ASP A 67 -29.85 -54.41 24.92
C ASP A 67 -29.83 -54.79 26.41
N ARG A 68 -28.69 -54.63 27.09
CA ARG A 68 -28.59 -54.80 28.56
C ARG A 68 -29.42 -53.76 29.33
N VAL A 69 -29.36 -52.49 28.94
CA VAL A 69 -30.16 -51.42 29.56
C VAL A 69 -31.65 -51.67 29.34
N ARG A 70 -32.04 -52.14 28.15
CA ARG A 70 -33.43 -52.51 27.85
C ARG A 70 -33.92 -53.68 28.70
N ALA A 71 -33.10 -54.73 28.87
CA ALA A 71 -33.42 -55.84 29.76
C ALA A 71 -33.55 -55.41 31.24
N MET A 72 -32.79 -54.38 31.65
CA MET A 72 -32.92 -53.77 32.98
C MET A 72 -34.25 -53.02 33.14
N ILE A 73 -34.66 -52.25 32.13
CA ILE A 73 -35.95 -51.53 32.11
C ILE A 73 -37.14 -52.50 32.14
N GLU A 74 -37.07 -53.62 31.40
CA GLU A 74 -38.14 -54.62 31.33
C GLU A 74 -38.32 -55.40 32.65
N ARG A 75 -37.22 -55.62 33.40
CA ARG A 75 -37.25 -56.34 34.69
C ARG A 75 -37.65 -55.49 35.88
N ASP A 76 -37.55 -54.17 35.77
CA ASP A 76 -37.83 -53.27 36.89
C ASP A 76 -39.33 -53.16 37.19
N GLY A 77 -39.71 -53.22 38.47
CA GLY A 77 -41.10 -53.08 38.91
C GLY A 77 -41.47 -51.69 39.42
N SER A 78 -40.50 -50.77 39.54
CA SER A 78 -40.66 -49.47 40.18
C SER A 78 -41.05 -48.35 39.20
N LEU A 79 -40.70 -48.49 37.91
CA LEU A 79 -41.04 -47.55 36.86
C LEU A 79 -42.50 -47.68 36.39
N SER A 80 -43.14 -46.53 36.12
CA SER A 80 -44.45 -46.50 35.46
C SER A 80 -44.39 -47.07 34.04
N GLU A 81 -45.48 -47.70 33.58
CA GLU A 81 -45.58 -48.27 32.23
C GLU A 81 -45.27 -47.25 31.11
N LYS A 82 -45.73 -46.00 31.26
CA LYS A 82 -45.41 -44.92 30.31
C LYS A 82 -43.92 -44.62 30.25
N ARG A 83 -43.22 -44.66 31.40
CA ARG A 83 -41.79 -44.37 31.48
C ARG A 83 -40.94 -45.52 30.92
N LYS A 84 -41.33 -46.77 31.19
CA LYS A 84 -40.71 -47.95 30.58
C LYS A 84 -40.78 -47.91 29.06
N ALA A 85 -41.97 -47.67 28.51
CA ALA A 85 -42.17 -47.58 27.07
C ALA A 85 -41.27 -46.52 26.41
N TYR A 86 -41.13 -45.35 27.04
CA TYR A 86 -40.26 -44.27 26.56
C TYR A 86 -38.77 -44.67 26.54
N LEU A 87 -38.26 -45.25 27.63
CA LEU A 87 -36.85 -45.62 27.74
C LEU A 87 -36.49 -46.80 26.81
N THR A 88 -37.41 -47.75 26.65
CA THR A 88 -37.28 -48.86 25.71
C THR A 88 -37.25 -48.37 24.26
N ASP A 89 -38.08 -47.40 23.89
CA ASP A 89 -38.08 -46.79 22.55
C ASP A 89 -36.76 -46.06 22.23
N ILE A 90 -36.18 -45.35 23.22
CA ILE A 90 -34.86 -44.72 23.08
C ILE A 90 -33.78 -45.77 22.79
N CYS A 91 -33.72 -46.85 23.60
CA CYS A 91 -32.72 -47.90 23.41
C CYS A 91 -32.87 -48.54 22.02
N ARG A 92 -34.11 -48.84 21.61
CA ARG A 92 -34.42 -49.41 20.29
C ARG A 92 -33.93 -48.54 19.14
N LYS A 93 -34.29 -47.25 19.14
CA LYS A 93 -33.88 -46.31 18.08
C LYS A 93 -32.37 -46.21 17.94
N LYS A 94 -31.64 -46.23 19.07
CA LYS A 94 -30.18 -46.18 19.07
C LYS A 94 -29.56 -47.47 18.55
N SER A 95 -30.08 -48.64 18.92
CA SER A 95 -29.63 -49.93 18.37
C SER A 95 -29.90 -50.03 16.85
N ASP A 96 -31.08 -49.62 16.38
CA ASP A 96 -31.44 -49.65 14.96
C ASP A 96 -30.54 -48.71 14.12
N ALA A 97 -30.17 -47.55 14.67
CA ALA A 97 -29.23 -46.63 14.03
C ALA A 97 -27.83 -47.25 13.85
N LEU A 98 -27.33 -47.97 14.87
CA LEU A 98 -26.05 -48.67 14.78
C LEU A 98 -26.07 -49.80 13.74
N ASP A 99 -27.19 -50.51 13.63
CA ASP A 99 -27.35 -51.59 12.65
C ASP A 99 -27.39 -51.09 11.21
N SER A 100 -28.09 -49.97 10.98
CA SER A 100 -28.15 -49.36 9.66
C SER A 100 -26.79 -48.82 9.20
N ALA A 101 -26.00 -48.24 10.12
CA ALA A 101 -24.63 -47.82 9.83
C ALA A 101 -23.74 -49.01 9.44
N ARG A 102 -23.83 -50.13 10.17
CA ARG A 102 -23.09 -51.36 9.85
C ARG A 102 -23.48 -51.94 8.48
N ALA A 103 -24.77 -51.94 8.16
CA ALA A 103 -25.26 -52.42 6.86
C ALA A 103 -24.75 -51.55 5.70
N ALA A 104 -24.62 -50.24 5.90
CA ALA A 104 -24.02 -49.32 4.94
C ALA A 104 -22.51 -49.58 4.76
N ASP A 105 -21.77 -49.76 5.85
CA ASP A 105 -20.33 -50.05 5.82
C ASP A 105 -20.03 -51.40 5.14
N ALA A 106 -20.85 -52.43 5.40
CA ALA A 106 -20.70 -53.74 4.77
C ALA A 106 -20.96 -53.70 3.25
N ARG A 107 -21.95 -52.90 2.81
CA ARG A 107 -22.20 -52.67 1.38
C ARG A 107 -21.05 -51.91 0.73
N ALA A 108 -20.55 -50.84 1.35
CA ALA A 108 -19.41 -50.07 0.86
C ALA A 108 -18.14 -50.94 0.75
N ALA A 109 -17.88 -51.81 1.73
CA ALA A 109 -16.76 -52.75 1.68
C ALA A 109 -16.89 -53.77 0.54
N THR A 110 -18.11 -54.24 0.27
CA THR A 110 -18.41 -55.17 -0.82
C THR A 110 -18.23 -54.49 -2.19
N ASP A 111 -18.69 -53.25 -2.35
CA ASP A 111 -18.54 -52.46 -3.57
C ASP A 111 -17.06 -52.14 -3.86
N LEU A 112 -16.29 -51.79 -2.83
CA LEU A 112 -14.84 -51.58 -2.92
C LEU A 112 -14.10 -52.87 -3.33
N ALA A 113 -14.48 -54.02 -2.75
CA ALA A 113 -13.90 -55.31 -3.12
C ALA A 113 -14.22 -55.70 -4.58
N GLN A 114 -15.43 -55.41 -5.05
CA GLN A 114 -15.82 -55.64 -6.45
C GLN A 114 -15.08 -54.71 -7.42
N GLN A 115 -14.90 -53.43 -7.08
CA GLN A 115 -14.08 -52.50 -7.87
C GLN A 115 -12.61 -52.92 -7.93
N GLN A 116 -12.04 -53.41 -6.82
CA GLN A 116 -10.66 -53.91 -6.78
C GLN A 116 -10.49 -55.22 -7.58
N ALA A 117 -11.49 -56.10 -7.57
CA ALA A 117 -11.50 -57.32 -8.37
C ALA A 117 -11.64 -57.03 -9.88
N GLN A 118 -12.38 -55.99 -10.27
CA GLN A 118 -12.45 -55.50 -11.65
C GLN A 118 -11.12 -54.88 -12.12
N LYS A 119 -10.42 -54.12 -11.27
CA LYS A 119 -9.08 -53.58 -11.58
C LYS A 119 -8.02 -54.65 -11.85
N LYS A 120 -8.12 -55.85 -11.25
CA LYS A 120 -7.18 -56.96 -11.46
C LYS A 120 -7.40 -57.75 -12.77
N LYS A 121 -8.50 -57.54 -13.50
CA LYS A 121 -8.83 -58.30 -14.72
C LYS A 121 -8.51 -57.60 -16.06
N ASN A 122 -8.07 -56.34 -16.06
CA ASN A 122 -7.56 -55.65 -17.26
C ASN A 122 -6.01 -55.65 -17.26
N PRO A 123 -5.34 -55.84 -18.41
CA PRO A 123 -3.96 -56.32 -18.46
C PRO A 123 -2.93 -55.27 -18.01
N ALA A 124 -2.03 -55.67 -17.11
CA ALA A 124 -0.93 -54.90 -16.54
C ALA A 124 0.14 -54.39 -17.55
N ALA A 125 0.00 -54.67 -18.84
CA ALA A 125 1.00 -54.31 -19.85
C ALA A 125 0.98 -52.82 -20.24
N THR A 126 -0.20 -52.17 -20.28
CA THR A 126 -0.31 -50.77 -20.72
C THR A 126 0.03 -49.76 -19.62
N GLN A 127 -0.12 -50.14 -18.33
CA GLN A 127 0.23 -49.29 -17.19
C GLN A 127 1.74 -49.27 -16.91
N GLY A 128 2.44 -50.42 -17.07
CA GLY A 128 3.90 -50.48 -16.92
C GLY A 128 4.64 -49.57 -17.90
N ASP A 129 4.24 -49.58 -19.18
CA ASP A 129 4.84 -48.73 -20.21
C ASP A 129 4.59 -47.23 -19.96
N GLN A 130 3.42 -46.87 -19.43
CA GLN A 130 3.09 -45.48 -19.07
C GLN A 130 3.89 -45.01 -17.86
N ASP A 131 4.02 -45.86 -16.83
CA ASP A 131 4.80 -45.56 -15.62
C ASP A 131 6.30 -45.42 -15.93
N ASP A 132 6.83 -46.23 -16.86
CA ASP A 132 8.21 -46.12 -17.35
C ASP A 132 8.45 -44.81 -18.11
N GLN A 133 7.51 -44.40 -18.98
CA GLN A 133 7.59 -43.13 -19.69
C GLN A 133 7.52 -41.93 -18.74
N ILE A 134 6.64 -41.98 -17.73
CA ILE A 134 6.53 -40.94 -16.70
C ILE A 134 7.84 -40.86 -15.90
N SER A 135 8.42 -42.00 -15.53
CA SER A 135 9.69 -42.07 -14.80
C SER A 135 10.86 -41.45 -15.57
N ARG A 136 10.93 -41.67 -16.89
CA ARG A 136 11.93 -41.01 -17.76
C ARG A 136 11.76 -39.49 -17.79
N ARG A 137 10.54 -39.01 -17.97
CA ARG A 137 10.24 -37.56 -17.97
C ARG A 137 10.53 -36.91 -16.62
N LEU A 138 10.24 -37.60 -15.52
CA LEU A 138 10.60 -37.14 -14.17
C LEU A 138 12.12 -37.04 -13.98
N LYS A 139 12.90 -37.96 -14.58
CA LYS A 139 14.36 -37.88 -14.60
C LYS A 139 14.84 -36.69 -15.40
N GLU A 140 14.32 -36.46 -16.60
CA GLU A 140 14.64 -35.26 -17.39
C GLU A 140 14.35 -33.95 -16.64
N ILE A 141 13.20 -33.87 -15.96
CA ILE A 141 12.86 -32.70 -15.13
C ILE A 141 13.91 -32.51 -14.02
N ARG A 142 14.38 -33.58 -13.40
CA ARG A 142 15.44 -33.53 -12.38
C ARG A 142 16.79 -33.09 -12.96
N ASP A 143 17.13 -33.56 -14.15
CA ASP A 143 18.39 -33.21 -14.81
C ASP A 143 18.41 -31.72 -15.23
N LEU A 144 17.29 -31.22 -15.78
CA LEU A 144 17.11 -29.78 -16.06
C LEU A 144 17.21 -28.92 -14.80
N GLN A 145 16.76 -29.44 -13.65
CA GLN A 145 16.93 -28.75 -12.38
C GLN A 145 18.40 -28.67 -11.96
N GLN A 146 19.13 -29.77 -12.06
CA GLN A 146 20.56 -29.79 -11.71
C GLN A 146 21.37 -28.89 -12.65
N GLY A 147 20.94 -28.76 -13.91
CA GLY A 147 21.51 -27.83 -14.89
C GLY A 147 21.11 -26.36 -14.70
N GLY A 148 20.33 -26.01 -13.67
CA GLY A 148 19.92 -24.62 -13.40
C GLY A 148 18.78 -24.10 -14.29
N GLN A 149 18.23 -24.92 -15.20
CA GLN A 149 17.16 -24.56 -16.12
C GLN A 149 15.77 -24.66 -15.46
N SER A 150 15.60 -23.94 -14.34
CA SER A 150 14.41 -24.04 -13.47
C SER A 150 13.10 -23.69 -14.18
N ALA A 151 13.12 -22.72 -15.12
CA ALA A 151 11.94 -22.31 -15.87
C ALA A 151 11.47 -23.39 -16.86
N GLU A 152 12.40 -24.12 -17.46
CA GLU A 152 12.09 -25.21 -18.40
C GLU A 152 11.64 -26.46 -17.64
N ALA A 153 12.30 -26.78 -16.51
CA ALA A 153 11.87 -27.84 -15.61
C ALA A 153 10.44 -27.63 -15.08
N ALA A 154 10.07 -26.37 -14.76
CA ALA A 154 8.72 -25.99 -14.37
C ALA A 154 7.67 -26.30 -15.46
N LYS A 155 7.92 -25.83 -16.69
CA LYS A 155 7.03 -26.09 -17.83
C LYS A 155 6.84 -27.59 -18.08
N ARG A 156 7.92 -28.35 -18.12
CA ARG A 156 7.86 -29.81 -18.38
C ARG A 156 7.14 -30.56 -17.25
N ALA A 157 7.32 -30.16 -15.99
CA ALA A 157 6.61 -30.77 -14.86
C ALA A 157 5.11 -30.46 -14.88
N GLU A 158 4.72 -29.23 -15.22
CA GLU A 158 3.32 -28.83 -15.35
C GLU A 158 2.63 -29.53 -16.53
N GLU A 159 3.31 -29.63 -17.68
CA GLU A 159 2.82 -30.42 -18.81
C GLU A 159 2.65 -31.90 -18.47
N LEU A 160 3.58 -32.47 -17.70
CA LEU A 160 3.51 -33.86 -17.25
C LEU A 160 2.31 -34.08 -16.33
N ALA A 161 2.07 -33.16 -15.39
CA ALA A 161 0.90 -33.19 -14.50
C ALA A 161 -0.41 -33.01 -15.27
N ARG A 162 -0.47 -32.10 -16.25
CA ARG A 162 -1.66 -31.86 -17.07
C ARG A 162 -2.03 -33.06 -17.92
N LYS A 163 -1.03 -33.77 -18.47
CA LYS A 163 -1.23 -34.98 -19.26
C LYS A 163 -1.54 -36.21 -18.40
N ASN A 164 -1.20 -36.19 -17.11
CA ASN A 164 -1.41 -37.32 -16.19
C ASN A 164 -2.06 -36.85 -14.87
N PRO A 165 -3.35 -36.45 -14.87
CA PRO A 165 -4.01 -35.89 -13.69
C PRO A 165 -4.10 -36.87 -12.50
N ASP A 166 -4.13 -38.18 -12.76
CA ASP A 166 -4.28 -39.22 -11.74
C ASP A 166 -2.93 -39.68 -11.13
N ASN A 167 -1.79 -39.24 -11.67
CA ASN A 167 -0.48 -39.68 -11.23
C ASN A 167 0.10 -38.77 -10.14
N VAL A 168 0.23 -39.30 -8.92
CA VAL A 168 0.75 -38.59 -7.74
C VAL A 168 2.18 -38.05 -7.95
N ALA A 169 3.05 -38.79 -8.65
CA ALA A 169 4.43 -38.38 -8.88
C ALA A 169 4.52 -37.19 -9.86
N ALA A 170 3.66 -37.16 -10.89
CA ALA A 170 3.56 -36.04 -11.82
C ALA A 170 3.05 -34.76 -11.12
N LEU A 171 1.99 -34.88 -10.31
CA LEU A 171 1.46 -33.77 -9.50
C LEU A 171 2.49 -33.26 -8.49
N ALA A 172 3.19 -34.17 -7.80
CA ALA A 172 4.23 -33.81 -6.84
C ALA A 172 5.40 -33.08 -7.51
N ALA A 173 5.82 -33.52 -8.70
CA ALA A 173 6.86 -32.86 -9.48
C ALA A 173 6.46 -31.42 -9.85
N ALA A 174 5.25 -31.20 -10.37
CA ALA A 174 4.76 -29.86 -10.70
C ALA A 174 4.70 -28.94 -9.46
N ARG A 175 4.13 -29.42 -8.35
CA ARG A 175 4.08 -28.68 -7.08
C ARG A 175 5.47 -28.33 -6.56
N MET A 176 6.42 -29.25 -6.68
CA MET A 176 7.81 -29.02 -6.27
C MET A 176 8.46 -27.90 -7.09
N GLN A 177 8.17 -27.79 -8.40
CA GLN A 177 8.67 -26.68 -9.22
C GLN A 177 8.09 -25.34 -8.78
N GLN A 178 6.78 -25.29 -8.50
CA GLN A 178 6.14 -24.06 -8.01
C GLN A 178 6.73 -23.60 -6.68
N VAL A 179 6.92 -24.52 -5.72
CA VAL A 179 7.54 -24.22 -4.42
C VAL A 179 8.98 -23.73 -4.59
N ARG A 180 9.77 -24.37 -5.45
CA ARG A 180 11.15 -23.93 -5.73
C ARG A 180 11.19 -22.57 -6.43
N GLY A 181 10.30 -22.31 -7.38
CA GLY A 181 10.17 -21.01 -8.03
C GLY A 181 9.91 -19.89 -7.00
N GLN A 182 9.01 -20.15 -6.04
CA GLN A 182 8.72 -19.23 -4.94
C GLN A 182 9.94 -19.03 -4.03
N ILE A 183 10.68 -20.09 -3.68
CA ILE A 183 11.91 -19.99 -2.88
C ILE A 183 12.96 -19.15 -3.60
N ASN A 184 13.19 -19.40 -4.89
CA ASN A 184 14.18 -18.67 -5.68
C ASN A 184 13.82 -17.19 -5.83
N LEU A 185 12.54 -16.88 -6.10
CA LEU A 185 12.05 -15.50 -6.18
C LEU A 185 12.22 -14.79 -4.83
N ASN A 186 11.86 -15.45 -3.73
CA ASN A 186 12.05 -14.89 -2.40
C ASN A 186 13.53 -14.70 -2.04
N ALA A 187 14.40 -15.61 -2.47
CA ALA A 187 15.85 -15.48 -2.26
C ALA A 187 16.45 -14.31 -3.06
N ASP A 188 16.06 -14.12 -4.33
CA ASP A 188 16.46 -12.97 -5.14
C ASP A 188 15.95 -11.65 -4.53
N LEU A 189 14.67 -11.60 -4.14
CA LEU A 189 14.09 -10.43 -3.48
C LEU A 189 14.85 -10.07 -2.20
N ARG A 190 15.12 -11.06 -1.35
CA ARG A 190 15.92 -10.87 -0.11
C ARG A 190 17.31 -10.35 -0.43
N SER A 191 18.01 -10.96 -1.38
CA SER A 191 19.36 -10.54 -1.77
C SER A 191 19.40 -9.08 -2.27
N ARG A 192 18.44 -8.67 -3.11
CA ARG A 192 18.33 -7.29 -3.59
C ARG A 192 17.99 -6.32 -2.46
N MET A 193 17.08 -6.72 -1.57
CA MET A 193 16.68 -5.91 -0.41
C MET A 193 17.85 -5.72 0.55
N GLU A 194 18.62 -6.78 0.84
CA GLU A 194 19.84 -6.72 1.66
C GLU A 194 20.89 -5.78 1.05
N ALA A 195 21.17 -5.93 -0.24
CA ALA A 195 22.12 -5.06 -0.95
C ALA A 195 21.71 -3.58 -0.91
N ASN A 196 20.44 -3.28 -1.24
CA ASN A 196 19.93 -1.91 -1.22
C ASN A 196 19.88 -1.32 0.18
N THR A 197 19.55 -2.12 1.20
CA THR A 197 19.54 -1.69 2.60
C THR A 197 20.95 -1.32 3.06
N MET A 198 21.96 -2.11 2.69
CA MET A 198 23.36 -1.81 3.01
C MET A 198 23.82 -0.50 2.37
N ILE A 199 23.46 -0.24 1.11
CA ILE A 199 23.75 1.02 0.42
C ILE A 199 23.08 2.19 1.13
N ALA A 200 21.80 2.06 1.49
CA ALA A 200 21.05 3.11 2.19
C ALA A 200 21.66 3.43 3.57
N MET A 201 22.03 2.40 4.35
CA MET A 201 22.69 2.60 5.64
C MET A 201 24.04 3.30 5.50
N ARG A 202 24.83 2.95 4.48
CA ARG A 202 26.10 3.65 4.20
C ARG A 202 25.86 5.13 3.89
N GLN A 203 24.85 5.47 3.09
CA GLN A 203 24.50 6.87 2.80
C GLN A 203 24.10 7.64 4.05
N ILE A 204 23.39 7.00 4.99
CA ILE A 204 23.04 7.59 6.29
C ILE A 204 24.29 7.82 7.13
N GLU A 205 25.20 6.84 7.20
CA GLU A 205 26.47 6.98 7.91
C GLU A 205 27.34 8.08 7.31
N GLU A 206 27.45 8.15 5.97
CA GLU A 206 28.16 9.22 5.24
C GLU A 206 27.56 10.59 5.52
N ALA A 207 26.22 10.73 5.52
CA ALA A 207 25.54 11.98 5.85
C ALA A 207 25.69 12.36 7.34
N GLY A 208 25.93 11.38 8.21
CA GLY A 208 26.21 11.57 9.63
C GLY A 208 27.64 12.05 9.93
N ILE A 209 28.53 12.05 8.94
CA ILE A 209 29.90 12.59 9.10
C ILE A 209 29.79 14.11 9.30
N PRO A 210 30.28 14.65 10.43
CA PRO A 210 30.23 16.08 10.69
C PRO A 210 31.00 16.85 9.61
N ILE A 211 30.37 17.89 9.07
CA ILE A 211 30.99 18.78 8.10
C ILE A 211 32.00 19.65 8.86
N THR A 212 33.28 19.60 8.46
CA THR A 212 34.36 20.37 9.10
C THR A 212 34.54 21.79 8.52
N GLY A 213 33.67 22.23 7.61
CA GLY A 213 33.65 23.56 6.99
C GLY A 213 32.23 24.08 6.77
N ASP A 214 32.07 25.24 6.15
CA ASP A 214 30.76 25.93 6.07
C ASP A 214 29.72 25.17 5.22
N LEU A 215 30.13 24.57 4.09
CA LEU A 215 29.25 23.83 3.20
C LEU A 215 30.06 22.86 2.32
N VAL A 216 29.72 21.57 2.35
CA VAL A 216 30.33 20.54 1.49
C VAL A 216 29.25 19.96 0.58
N PHE A 217 29.41 20.15 -0.73
CA PHE A 217 28.53 19.55 -1.73
C PHE A 217 28.97 18.13 -2.09
N PRO A 218 28.02 17.26 -2.48
CA PRO A 218 28.36 15.95 -3.03
C PRO A 218 29.28 16.03 -4.27
N PRO A 219 30.17 15.05 -4.50
CA PRO A 219 31.05 15.05 -5.68
C PRO A 219 30.30 15.11 -7.01
N ASP A 220 29.09 14.56 -7.07
CA ASP A 220 28.22 14.52 -8.25
C ASP A 220 27.30 15.76 -8.38
N TRP A 221 27.49 16.79 -7.55
CA TRP A 221 26.66 17.99 -7.55
C TRP A 221 26.60 18.68 -8.92
N ALA A 222 27.74 18.76 -9.61
CA ALA A 222 27.81 19.38 -10.94
C ALA A 222 26.93 18.64 -11.97
N GLU A 223 26.83 17.31 -11.88
CA GLU A 223 25.95 16.52 -12.73
C GLU A 223 24.49 16.67 -12.34
N LYS A 224 24.19 16.69 -11.03
CA LYS A 224 22.85 16.99 -10.51
C LYS A 224 22.34 18.35 -11.01
N SER A 225 23.14 19.40 -10.86
CA SER A 225 22.80 20.74 -11.36
C SER A 225 22.57 20.76 -12.88
N LYS A 226 23.38 20.02 -13.67
CA LYS A 226 23.15 19.88 -15.12
C LYS A 226 21.79 19.25 -15.43
N ARG A 227 21.38 18.21 -14.69
CA ARG A 227 20.06 17.57 -14.84
C ARG A 227 18.91 18.49 -14.45
N ARG A 228 19.09 19.29 -13.38
CA ARG A 228 18.10 20.27 -12.90
C ARG A 228 17.98 21.51 -13.78
N SER A 229 18.94 21.75 -14.65
CA SER A 229 18.83 22.75 -15.71
C SER A 229 18.30 22.09 -16.98
N PRO A 230 16.98 21.78 -17.10
CA PRO A 230 16.44 21.55 -18.42
C PRO A 230 16.63 22.87 -19.17
N GLY A 231 17.32 22.77 -20.29
CA GLY A 231 17.53 23.87 -21.21
C GLY A 231 16.20 24.36 -21.75
N ALA A 232 15.47 25.15 -20.96
CA ALA A 232 14.78 26.27 -21.53
C ALA A 232 15.89 27.21 -21.99
N LYS A 233 16.44 26.90 -23.17
CA LYS A 233 17.39 27.70 -23.89
C LYS A 233 16.66 29.00 -24.18
N LEU A 234 16.67 29.92 -23.21
CA LEU A 234 16.68 31.32 -23.53
C LEU A 234 17.68 31.46 -24.66
N THR A 235 17.26 32.05 -25.78
CA THR A 235 18.20 32.25 -26.87
C THR A 235 19.42 33.00 -26.32
N GLU A 236 20.60 32.80 -26.90
CA GLU A 236 21.80 33.49 -26.41
C GLU A 236 21.56 35.01 -26.33
N ARG A 237 20.72 35.52 -27.23
CA ARG A 237 20.28 36.90 -27.26
C ARG A 237 19.28 37.26 -26.16
N GLU A 238 18.24 36.47 -25.89
CA GLU A 238 17.36 36.69 -24.73
C GLU A 238 18.15 36.70 -23.42
N ARG A 239 19.14 35.81 -23.28
CA ARG A 239 20.02 35.78 -22.12
C ARG A 239 20.89 37.03 -22.02
N SER A 240 21.41 37.54 -23.15
CA SER A 240 22.13 38.81 -23.18
C SER A 240 21.25 39.99 -22.77
N VAL A 241 20.00 40.04 -23.23
CA VAL A 241 19.02 41.09 -22.87
C VAL A 241 18.75 41.07 -21.36
N LEU A 242 18.49 39.90 -20.79
CA LEU A 242 18.28 39.74 -19.35
C LEU A 242 19.52 40.09 -18.52
N LYS A 243 20.72 39.80 -19.05
CA LYS A 243 21.98 40.19 -18.41
C LYS A 243 22.16 41.71 -18.45
N SER A 244 21.87 42.37 -19.57
CA SER A 244 21.89 43.84 -19.67
C SER A 244 20.94 44.47 -18.65
N LEU A 245 19.72 43.94 -18.52
CA LEU A 245 18.74 44.40 -17.52
C LEU A 245 19.19 44.20 -16.06
N SER A 246 20.09 43.25 -15.80
CA SER A 246 20.67 43.03 -14.46
C SER A 246 21.84 43.96 -14.12
N THR A 247 22.37 44.70 -15.10
CA THR A 247 23.53 45.57 -14.90
C THR A 247 23.12 46.81 -14.09
N PRO A 248 23.89 47.18 -13.05
CA PRO A 248 23.64 48.40 -12.29
C PRO A 248 23.90 49.63 -13.17
N MET A 249 23.03 50.63 -13.06
CA MET A 249 23.11 51.86 -13.81
C MET A 249 22.74 53.08 -12.98
N ASN A 250 23.21 54.23 -13.43
CA ASN A 250 22.88 55.54 -12.89
C ASN A 250 22.11 56.30 -13.96
N LEU A 251 20.87 56.66 -13.66
CA LEU A 251 20.01 57.43 -14.56
C LEU A 251 19.22 58.43 -13.73
N THR A 252 19.28 59.71 -14.10
CA THR A 252 18.50 60.77 -13.48
C THR A 252 17.75 61.50 -14.58
N ILE A 253 16.42 61.44 -14.51
CA ILE A 253 15.49 62.07 -15.45
C ILE A 253 14.43 62.77 -14.59
N GLU A 254 14.16 64.04 -14.88
CA GLU A 254 13.23 64.86 -14.10
C GLU A 254 12.27 65.60 -15.03
N GLY A 255 11.02 65.15 -15.09
CA GLY A 255 9.97 65.80 -15.86
C GLY A 255 10.10 65.70 -17.39
N GLU A 256 10.95 64.80 -17.90
CA GLU A 256 11.11 64.59 -19.34
C GLU A 256 10.04 63.66 -19.92
N ASN A 257 9.87 63.68 -21.24
CA ASN A 257 8.91 62.84 -21.94
C ASN A 257 9.24 61.35 -21.81
N PHE A 258 8.20 60.50 -21.78
CA PHE A 258 8.35 59.05 -21.78
C PHE A 258 9.19 58.54 -22.97
N GLU A 259 9.05 59.14 -24.16
CA GLU A 259 9.88 58.81 -25.32
C GLU A 259 11.38 59.03 -25.08
N TYR A 260 11.73 60.15 -24.44
CA TYR A 260 13.13 60.44 -24.08
C TYR A 260 13.68 59.42 -23.09
N PHE A 261 12.86 59.01 -22.11
CA PHE A 261 13.21 57.94 -21.17
C PHE A 261 13.52 56.62 -21.92
N LEU A 262 12.70 56.25 -22.91
CA LEU A 262 12.92 55.02 -23.68
C LEU A 262 14.21 55.07 -24.49
N THR A 263 14.48 56.16 -25.20
CA THR A 263 15.72 56.32 -25.98
C THR A 263 16.95 56.32 -25.07
N ALA A 264 16.88 56.97 -23.90
CA ALA A 264 17.95 56.95 -22.91
C ALA A 264 18.23 55.52 -22.41
N MET A 265 17.16 54.73 -22.20
CA MET A 265 17.28 53.34 -21.79
C MET A 265 17.82 52.42 -22.87
N GLU A 266 17.37 52.58 -24.11
CA GLU A 266 17.90 51.86 -25.27
C GLU A 266 19.41 52.08 -25.40
N LYS A 267 19.87 53.33 -25.26
CA LYS A 267 21.28 53.70 -25.35
C LYS A 267 22.13 53.12 -24.21
N GLN A 268 21.61 53.08 -22.99
CA GLN A 268 22.35 52.55 -21.84
C GLN A 268 22.35 51.01 -21.79
N LEU A 269 21.23 50.37 -22.17
CA LEU A 269 21.09 48.90 -22.12
C LEU A 269 21.63 48.21 -23.38
N GLY A 270 21.69 48.93 -24.51
CA GLY A 270 22.07 48.38 -25.80
C GLY A 270 21.06 47.38 -26.36
N VAL A 271 19.79 47.50 -25.97
CA VAL A 271 18.69 46.58 -26.35
C VAL A 271 17.53 47.40 -26.92
N SER A 272 16.93 46.93 -28.01
CA SER A 272 15.75 47.53 -28.64
C SER A 272 14.51 47.46 -27.73
N LEU A 273 13.85 48.60 -27.54
CA LEU A 273 12.64 48.78 -26.74
C LEU A 273 11.47 49.10 -27.67
N LEU A 274 10.59 48.13 -27.88
CA LEU A 274 9.44 48.30 -28.78
C LEU A 274 8.18 48.65 -27.99
N VAL A 275 7.56 49.78 -28.34
CA VAL A 275 6.32 50.24 -27.70
C VAL A 275 5.10 49.72 -28.46
N ASP A 276 4.25 48.98 -27.76
CA ASP A 276 2.97 48.51 -28.27
C ASP A 276 1.95 49.66 -28.22
N ARG A 277 1.79 50.40 -29.33
CA ARG A 277 0.91 51.58 -29.42
C ARG A 277 -0.53 51.30 -28.96
N PRO A 278 -1.20 50.20 -29.39
CA PRO A 278 -2.51 49.82 -28.87
C PRO A 278 -2.55 49.66 -27.35
N ALA A 279 -1.47 49.16 -26.75
CA ALA A 279 -1.39 48.99 -25.30
C ALA A 279 -1.22 50.32 -24.56
N LEU A 280 -0.48 51.27 -25.12
CA LEU A 280 -0.39 52.64 -24.57
C LEU A 280 -1.75 53.34 -24.59
N GLU A 281 -2.49 53.22 -25.69
CA GLU A 281 -3.84 53.78 -25.81
C GLU A 281 -4.79 53.15 -24.78
N ALA A 282 -4.75 51.82 -24.62
CA ALA A 282 -5.56 51.11 -23.63
C ALA A 282 -5.23 51.52 -22.17
N ALA A 283 -3.97 51.85 -21.88
CA ALA A 283 -3.55 52.36 -20.58
C ALA A 283 -3.82 53.87 -20.39
N GLY A 284 -4.28 54.58 -21.42
CA GLY A 284 -4.45 56.03 -21.40
C GLY A 284 -3.14 56.82 -21.29
N VAL A 285 -2.00 56.17 -21.58
CA VAL A 285 -0.67 56.77 -21.47
C VAL A 285 -0.29 57.38 -22.81
N ARG A 286 0.06 58.66 -22.77
CA ARG A 286 0.55 59.37 -23.95
C ARG A 286 2.07 59.36 -23.99
N VAL A 287 2.63 59.44 -25.20
CA VAL A 287 4.09 59.45 -25.44
C VAL A 287 4.77 60.68 -24.81
N ASP A 288 4.02 61.75 -24.59
CA ASP A 288 4.43 63.01 -23.94
C ASP A 288 4.26 63.00 -22.41
N SER A 289 3.89 61.87 -21.79
CA SER A 289 3.70 61.79 -20.34
C SER A 289 5.03 62.05 -19.62
N PRO A 290 5.07 62.96 -18.62
CA PRO A 290 6.29 63.29 -17.91
C PRO A 290 6.69 62.15 -16.98
N VAL A 291 7.97 61.77 -17.04
CA VAL A 291 8.56 60.72 -16.21
C VAL A 291 9.63 61.33 -15.32
N THR A 292 9.63 60.93 -14.04
CA THR A 292 10.66 61.34 -13.08
C THR A 292 11.25 60.13 -12.40
N VAL A 293 12.55 59.90 -12.60
CA VAL A 293 13.31 58.83 -11.93
C VAL A 293 14.69 59.30 -11.55
N ARG A 294 15.05 59.01 -10.30
CA ARG A 294 16.40 59.19 -9.74
C ARG A 294 16.96 57.82 -9.35
N ALA A 295 17.57 57.15 -10.30
CA ALA A 295 18.20 55.85 -10.12
C ALA A 295 19.70 56.00 -9.86
N ARG A 296 20.14 55.63 -8.65
CA ARG A 296 21.55 55.53 -8.26
C ARG A 296 21.86 54.08 -7.91
N ASN A 297 22.71 53.43 -8.71
CA ASN A 297 23.09 52.02 -8.57
C ASN A 297 21.89 51.05 -8.63
N TRP A 298 20.87 51.37 -9.44
CA TRP A 298 19.72 50.48 -9.64
C TRP A 298 19.96 49.59 -10.85
N THR A 299 19.40 48.39 -10.86
CA THR A 299 19.43 47.55 -12.06
C THR A 299 18.49 48.13 -13.13
N GLY A 300 18.84 47.98 -14.42
CA GLY A 300 17.95 48.43 -15.51
C GLY A 300 16.53 47.86 -15.41
N ARG A 301 16.40 46.62 -14.92
CA ARG A 301 15.12 46.00 -14.55
C ARG A 301 14.34 46.83 -13.54
N SER A 302 14.98 47.25 -12.44
CA SER A 302 14.33 48.02 -11.37
C SER A 302 13.86 49.38 -11.89
N VAL A 303 14.67 50.04 -12.71
CA VAL A 303 14.34 51.33 -13.33
C VAL A 303 13.15 51.19 -14.26
N LEU A 304 13.21 50.25 -15.20
CA LEU A 304 12.15 49.99 -16.17
C LEU A 304 10.84 49.58 -15.48
N LYS A 305 10.91 48.66 -14.50
CA LYS A 305 9.74 48.21 -13.73
C LYS A 305 9.12 49.35 -12.94
N LYS A 306 9.91 50.26 -12.35
CA LYS A 306 9.38 51.41 -11.60
C LYS A 306 8.63 52.38 -12.51
N VAL A 307 9.25 52.83 -13.60
CA VAL A 307 8.64 53.79 -14.54
C VAL A 307 7.38 53.23 -15.17
N LEU A 308 7.46 52.00 -15.69
CA LEU A 308 6.32 51.37 -16.34
C LEU A 308 5.19 51.15 -15.33
N SER A 309 5.50 50.73 -14.10
CA SER A 309 4.47 50.54 -13.06
C SER A 309 3.77 51.85 -12.67
N ASP A 310 4.46 52.99 -12.67
CA ASP A 310 3.84 54.30 -12.39
C ASP A 310 2.83 54.70 -13.48
N LEU A 311 3.06 54.23 -14.70
CA LEU A 311 2.21 54.46 -15.89
C LEU A 311 1.19 53.33 -16.12
N GLY A 312 1.13 52.31 -15.25
CA GLY A 312 0.26 51.13 -15.45
C GLY A 312 0.70 50.19 -16.58
N LEU A 313 1.91 50.37 -17.09
CA LEU A 313 2.53 49.56 -18.13
C LEU A 313 3.43 48.47 -17.51
N SER A 314 3.78 47.49 -18.32
CA SER A 314 4.75 46.46 -18.01
C SER A 314 5.53 46.10 -19.27
N TYR A 315 6.60 45.33 -19.14
CA TYR A 315 7.37 44.86 -20.29
C TYR A 315 7.36 43.34 -20.37
N ILE A 316 7.54 42.83 -21.58
CA ILE A 316 7.67 41.40 -21.88
C ILE A 316 8.91 41.24 -22.75
N ILE A 317 9.72 40.22 -22.45
CA ILE A 317 10.83 39.85 -23.31
C ILE A 317 10.31 38.77 -24.26
N ARG A 318 10.29 39.08 -25.55
CA ARG A 318 9.81 38.19 -26.60
C ARG A 318 10.66 38.40 -27.85
N SER A 319 11.04 37.31 -28.52
CA SER A 319 11.76 37.37 -29.80
C SER A 319 13.02 38.25 -29.74
N GLU A 320 13.79 38.14 -28.66
CA GLU A 320 15.09 38.84 -28.49
C GLU A 320 14.98 40.37 -28.28
N GLU A 321 13.78 40.91 -28.07
CA GLU A 321 13.52 42.33 -27.84
C GLU A 321 12.68 42.56 -26.57
N ILE A 322 12.68 43.79 -26.06
CA ILE A 322 11.84 44.20 -24.93
C ILE A 322 10.61 44.91 -25.48
N GLN A 323 9.45 44.28 -25.36
CA GLN A 323 8.16 44.86 -25.75
C GLN A 323 7.49 45.50 -24.53
N ILE A 324 7.16 46.78 -24.61
CA ILE A 324 6.41 47.50 -23.58
C ILE A 324 4.92 47.43 -23.92
N THR A 325 4.11 46.95 -22.98
CA THR A 325 2.66 46.72 -23.14
C THR A 325 1.92 46.93 -21.81
N THR A 326 0.63 46.61 -21.73
CA THR A 326 -0.13 46.75 -20.47
C THR A 326 0.17 45.61 -19.49
N ALA A 327 -0.09 45.85 -18.21
CA ALA A 327 0.00 44.80 -17.18
C ALA A 327 -0.99 43.64 -17.42
N GLU A 328 -2.08 43.87 -18.13
CA GLU A 328 -3.08 42.85 -18.49
C GLU A 328 -2.52 41.91 -19.57
N ARG A 329 -1.99 42.47 -20.67
CA ARG A 329 -1.40 41.69 -21.77
C ARG A 329 -0.15 40.90 -21.33
N THR A 330 0.61 41.46 -20.39
CA THR A 330 1.73 40.76 -19.75
C THR A 330 1.26 39.52 -19.00
N ARG A 331 0.12 39.59 -18.30
CA ARG A 331 -0.45 38.46 -17.56
C ARG A 331 -0.95 37.33 -18.47
N GLU A 332 -1.28 37.62 -19.72
CA GLU A 332 -1.68 36.63 -20.73
C GLU A 332 -0.47 35.94 -21.40
N THR A 333 0.66 36.64 -21.51
CA THR A 333 1.87 36.14 -22.18
C THR A 333 2.72 35.30 -21.22
N LEU A 334 2.23 34.10 -20.90
CA LEU A 334 2.92 33.15 -20.05
C LEU A 334 3.56 32.04 -20.87
N VAL A 335 4.73 31.59 -20.43
CA VAL A 335 5.46 30.47 -21.01
C VAL A 335 5.40 29.31 -20.03
N THR A 336 5.32 28.07 -20.52
CA THR A 336 5.34 26.89 -19.66
C THR A 336 6.70 26.21 -19.76
N ARG A 337 7.34 25.94 -18.62
CA ARG A 337 8.63 25.23 -18.55
C ARG A 337 8.58 24.14 -17.48
N SER A 338 9.26 23.03 -17.75
CA SER A 338 9.43 21.93 -16.80
C SER A 338 10.78 22.06 -16.10
N TYR A 339 10.83 21.80 -14.79
CA TYR A 339 12.03 21.83 -13.93
C TYR A 339 12.14 20.53 -13.14
N TYR A 340 13.17 19.73 -13.39
CA TYR A 340 13.39 18.48 -12.65
C TYR A 340 13.80 18.77 -11.20
N ILE A 341 13.08 18.19 -10.24
CA ILE A 341 13.34 18.33 -8.80
C ILE A 341 13.40 16.97 -8.07
N GLY A 342 13.44 15.87 -8.80
CA GLY A 342 13.33 14.52 -8.22
C GLY A 342 14.43 14.18 -7.20
N ASP A 343 15.58 14.83 -7.30
CA ASP A 343 16.67 14.65 -6.34
C ASP A 343 16.54 15.50 -5.07
N LEU A 344 15.64 16.50 -5.06
CA LEU A 344 15.32 17.32 -3.89
C LEU A 344 14.20 16.72 -3.04
N LEU A 345 13.39 15.82 -3.61
CA LEU A 345 12.18 15.28 -2.97
C LEU A 345 12.46 14.15 -1.96
N GLY A 346 13.74 13.88 -1.67
CA GLY A 346 14.18 12.89 -0.68
C GLY A 346 14.20 11.45 -1.22
N ILE A 347 14.94 10.61 -0.51
CA ILE A 347 15.00 9.17 -0.74
C ILE A 347 13.93 8.53 0.15
N SER A 348 13.14 7.60 -0.38
CA SER A 348 12.20 6.82 0.41
C SER A 348 12.97 5.94 1.42
N ASP A 349 12.80 6.21 2.70
CA ASP A 349 13.44 5.44 3.76
C ASP A 349 12.57 4.21 4.06
N THR A 350 13.09 3.03 3.69
CA THR A 350 12.38 1.75 3.81
C THR A 350 12.18 1.31 5.26
N ARG A 351 12.80 1.98 6.25
CA ARG A 351 12.59 1.70 7.68
C ARG A 351 11.26 2.26 8.18
N PHE A 352 10.73 3.28 7.52
CA PHE A 352 9.47 3.89 7.90
C PHE A 352 8.30 3.32 7.08
N PRO A 353 7.09 3.29 7.65
CA PRO A 353 5.89 2.89 6.92
C PRO A 353 5.69 3.74 5.64
N PRO A 354 5.09 3.18 4.57
CA PRO A 354 4.88 3.90 3.31
C PRO A 354 4.17 5.25 3.45
N TRP A 355 3.20 5.37 4.37
CA TRP A 355 2.48 6.61 4.63
C TRP A 355 3.40 7.73 5.16
N TYR A 356 4.44 7.39 5.91
CA TYR A 356 5.37 8.37 6.46
C TYR A 356 6.25 8.96 5.35
N ASN A 357 6.78 8.09 4.47
CA ASN A 357 7.53 8.52 3.29
C ASN A 357 6.67 9.41 2.37
N GLN A 358 5.40 9.04 2.17
CA GLN A 358 4.46 9.85 1.38
C GLN A 358 4.21 11.23 2.01
N GLN A 359 4.09 11.29 3.34
CA GLN A 359 3.90 12.54 4.06
C GLN A 359 5.13 13.43 3.96
N GLN A 360 6.33 12.88 4.18
CA GLN A 360 7.59 13.62 4.03
C GLN A 360 7.73 14.18 2.62
N PHE A 361 7.50 13.35 1.60
CA PHE A 361 7.49 13.77 0.21
C PHE A 361 6.55 14.96 -0.04
N ALA A 362 5.30 14.87 0.43
CA ALA A 362 4.33 15.94 0.26
C ALA A 362 4.73 17.23 0.99
N GLN A 363 5.32 17.12 2.18
CA GLN A 363 5.82 18.27 2.95
C GLN A 363 7.00 18.94 2.26
N THR A 364 7.98 18.17 1.77
CA THR A 364 9.13 18.70 1.03
C THR A 364 8.69 19.37 -0.27
N LEU A 365 7.79 18.74 -1.02
CA LEU A 365 7.23 19.33 -2.24
C LEU A 365 6.51 20.66 -1.95
N ALA A 366 5.64 20.69 -0.93
CA ALA A 366 4.95 21.90 -0.53
C ALA A 366 5.93 23.01 -0.12
N SER A 367 6.94 22.67 0.69
CA SER A 367 7.98 23.62 1.12
C SER A 367 8.76 24.20 -0.06
N ILE A 368 9.11 23.40 -1.06
CA ILE A 368 9.79 23.89 -2.28
C ILE A 368 8.88 24.84 -3.05
N ILE A 369 7.61 24.47 -3.26
CA ILE A 369 6.64 25.30 -3.97
C ILE A 369 6.42 26.63 -3.22
N ASP A 370 6.27 26.58 -1.90
CA ASP A 370 6.07 27.76 -1.06
C ASP A 370 7.31 28.66 -1.04
N SER A 371 8.50 28.08 -1.02
CA SER A 371 9.75 28.82 -1.13
C SER A 371 9.86 29.53 -2.48
N ILE A 372 9.50 28.86 -3.58
CA ILE A 372 9.47 29.48 -4.92
C ILE A 372 8.47 30.64 -4.95
N LYS A 373 7.25 30.42 -4.46
CA LYS A 373 6.20 31.44 -4.46
C LYS A 373 6.55 32.63 -3.58
N SER A 374 7.20 32.43 -2.45
CA SER A 374 7.55 33.49 -1.49
C SER A 374 8.80 34.29 -1.87
N GLN A 375 9.76 33.68 -2.57
CA GLN A 375 11.01 34.35 -2.94
C GLN A 375 11.00 34.94 -4.35
N VAL A 376 10.24 34.35 -5.28
CA VAL A 376 10.25 34.75 -6.69
C VAL A 376 8.93 35.41 -7.05
N ASP A 377 8.93 36.75 -7.10
CA ASP A 377 7.77 37.60 -7.44
C ASP A 377 6.43 37.15 -6.79
N PRO A 378 6.24 37.35 -5.47
CA PRO A 378 5.14 36.75 -4.72
C PRO A 378 3.73 37.07 -5.20
N ARG A 379 3.53 38.26 -5.79
CA ARG A 379 2.24 38.71 -6.32
C ARG A 379 1.93 38.15 -7.71
N SER A 380 2.89 37.46 -8.34
CA SER A 380 2.74 36.92 -9.70
C SER A 380 2.05 35.55 -9.74
N TRP A 381 1.88 34.88 -8.59
CA TRP A 381 1.32 33.53 -8.48
C TRP A 381 -0.16 33.55 -8.12
N GLN A 382 -0.90 32.54 -8.57
CA GLN A 382 -2.29 32.34 -8.18
C GLN A 382 -2.43 32.18 -6.65
N PRO A 383 -3.47 32.77 -6.02
CA PRO A 383 -4.67 33.34 -6.65
C PRO A 383 -4.58 34.82 -7.10
N GLU A 384 -3.58 35.59 -6.66
CA GLU A 384 -3.48 37.02 -6.96
C GLU A 384 -2.98 37.31 -8.39
N GLY A 385 -2.08 36.46 -8.88
CA GLY A 385 -1.49 36.55 -10.22
C GLY A 385 -1.94 35.43 -11.17
N SER A 386 -1.35 35.43 -12.37
CA SER A 386 -1.68 34.46 -13.44
C SER A 386 -0.76 33.23 -13.47
N GLY A 387 0.33 33.24 -12.71
CA GLY A 387 1.30 32.15 -12.67
C GLY A 387 0.83 30.92 -11.91
N SER A 388 1.17 29.74 -12.41
CA SER A 388 0.86 28.47 -11.76
C SER A 388 2.06 27.54 -11.71
N ILE A 389 2.07 26.67 -10.69
CA ILE A 389 3.07 25.64 -10.46
C ILE A 389 2.30 24.33 -10.25
N VAL A 390 2.63 23.32 -11.04
CA VAL A 390 2.05 21.98 -10.94
C VAL A 390 3.19 20.96 -10.85
N PHE A 391 3.05 19.97 -9.98
CA PHE A 391 4.00 18.88 -9.89
C PHE A 391 3.54 17.69 -10.74
N GLU A 392 4.45 17.17 -11.57
CA GLU A 392 4.23 15.99 -12.41
C GLU A 392 4.98 14.78 -11.82
N PRO A 393 4.27 13.79 -11.23
CA PRO A 393 4.89 12.69 -10.50
C PRO A 393 5.76 11.77 -11.37
N LEU A 394 5.40 11.54 -12.63
CA LEU A 394 6.11 10.59 -13.49
C LEU A 394 7.50 11.09 -13.89
N SER A 395 7.62 12.39 -14.12
CA SER A 395 8.88 13.05 -14.49
C SER A 395 9.60 13.66 -13.29
N MET A 396 9.01 13.59 -12.09
CA MET A 396 9.51 14.21 -10.87
C MET A 396 9.89 15.69 -11.08
N SER A 397 9.05 16.42 -11.81
CA SER A 397 9.32 17.77 -12.28
C SER A 397 8.21 18.75 -11.92
N LEU A 398 8.58 20.02 -11.68
CA LEU A 398 7.65 21.13 -11.57
C LEU A 398 7.39 21.72 -12.95
N ILE A 399 6.14 21.66 -13.39
CA ILE A 399 5.63 22.37 -14.55
C ILE A 399 5.21 23.76 -14.08
N ILE A 400 5.99 24.77 -14.45
CA ILE A 400 5.77 26.15 -14.07
C ILE A 400 5.29 26.92 -15.30
N ARG A 401 4.14 27.59 -15.18
CA ARG A 401 3.62 28.50 -16.20
C ARG A 401 3.77 29.93 -15.68
N GLN A 402 4.72 30.68 -16.25
CA GLN A 402 5.00 32.06 -15.83
C GLN A 402 5.68 32.88 -16.94
N THR A 403 5.87 34.18 -16.74
CA THR A 403 6.63 35.05 -17.66
C THR A 403 8.09 34.61 -17.82
N ALA A 404 8.71 34.97 -18.95
CA ALA A 404 10.11 34.64 -19.24
C ALA A 404 11.09 35.21 -18.19
N GLU A 405 10.76 36.36 -17.58
CA GLU A 405 11.56 36.98 -16.51
C GLU A 405 11.60 36.11 -15.25
N VAL A 406 10.46 35.60 -14.79
CA VAL A 406 10.41 34.71 -13.63
C VAL A 406 11.15 33.41 -13.91
N HIS A 407 11.02 32.86 -15.11
CA HIS A 407 11.79 31.69 -15.50
C HIS A 407 13.32 31.93 -15.50
N PHE A 408 13.77 33.13 -15.81
CA PHE A 408 15.16 33.52 -15.68
C PHE A 408 15.60 33.60 -14.20
N LEU A 409 14.78 34.20 -13.33
CA LEU A 409 15.05 34.24 -11.89
C LEU A 409 15.11 32.83 -11.28
N LEU A 410 14.18 31.96 -11.67
CA LEU A 410 14.17 30.54 -11.28
C LEU A 410 15.42 29.81 -11.76
N GLY A 411 15.91 30.10 -12.96
CA GLY A 411 17.14 29.50 -13.49
C GLY A 411 18.40 29.88 -12.70
N GLY A 412 18.37 30.98 -11.94
CA GLY A 412 19.43 31.34 -10.98
C GLY A 412 19.23 30.68 -9.61
N SER A 413 17.99 30.55 -9.15
CA SER A 413 17.63 30.02 -7.83
C SER A 413 17.66 28.48 -7.76
N LEU A 414 17.39 27.79 -8.87
CA LEU A 414 17.33 26.31 -8.96
C LEU A 414 18.63 25.65 -9.41
N ARG A 415 19.74 26.39 -9.49
CA ARG A 415 21.05 25.90 -9.95
C ARG A 415 21.89 25.26 -8.86
#